data_AF-A0A832BQL3-F1
#
_entry.id   AF-A0A832BQL3-F1
#
_cell.length_a   1.000
_cell.length_b   1.000
_cell.length_c   1.000
_cell.angle_alpha   90.00
_cell.angle_beta   90.00
_cell.angle_gamma   90.00
#
_symmetry.space_group_name_H-M   'P 1'
#
loop_
_entity.id
_entity.type
_entity.pdbx_description
1 polymer ?
#
loop_
_entity_poly.entity_id
_entity_poly.type
_entity_poly.pdbx_seq_one_letter_code
_entity_poly.pdbx_strand_id
1 'polypeptide(L)'
;MRKIKLYTSALLLLFLAAKPVYAAEGPKTSFMDNPLAVTLLVLIALLLLIIGLLSNVLLGTADFKVNKDKKENSGSGPAKTLTVLLMLAGSSAFAQDNTGAAIASNTIGGMSTTTFYVLTAVIFLELFVIMALLINIRMLLKTEKERAIAVAEKKPAFNWWNRFNRFKPVEQEADIDLGHNYDGIRELDNRLPPWWLYGFYITIVFAGIYLWRFHVTHTGPSSVEEYQASVTKAEAKIKDYLKQKGEAVDENTVTVLTAADDLAEGKKIFISACASCHKADGGGDVGPNLTDDYWMHGNDIKSIFKTIRYGVNAMPQWQNSYSNKQIAQVSSYIKSLHGTKPAAPKAPQGNLFKEDAAPAGDSTSNASVAGGK
;
A
#
# COMPACT_ATOMS: atom_id res chain seq x y z
N MET A 1 -33.42 6.79 54.97
CA MET A 1 -33.08 5.40 54.56
C MET A 1 -33.97 4.97 53.40
N ARG A 2 -33.42 4.75 52.19
CA ARG A 2 -33.79 3.67 51.24
C ARG A 2 -33.07 3.83 49.89
N LYS A 3 -32.16 2.87 49.65
CA LYS A 3 -31.83 2.17 48.39
C LYS A 3 -31.18 2.96 47.25
N ILE A 4 -29.84 3.00 47.30
CA ILE A 4 -28.95 3.07 46.12
C ILE A 4 -28.80 1.64 45.58
N LYS A 5 -29.13 1.42 44.31
CA LYS A 5 -28.93 0.13 43.61
C LYS A 5 -27.53 0.10 43.00
N LEU A 6 -26.78 -0.94 43.40
CA LEU A 6 -25.71 -1.56 42.62
C LEU A 6 -26.22 -1.93 41.22
N TYR A 7 -25.36 -1.84 40.20
CA TYR A 7 -24.95 -2.97 39.35
C TYR A 7 -23.74 -2.55 38.51
N THR A 8 -22.58 -2.97 38.98
CA THR A 8 -21.28 -2.99 38.32
C THR A 8 -21.17 -4.22 37.40
N SER A 9 -20.52 -4.02 36.25
CA SER A 9 -19.69 -4.97 35.50
C SER A 9 -20.11 -6.44 35.40
N ALA A 10 -20.58 -6.82 34.21
CA ALA A 10 -20.42 -8.17 33.67
C ALA A 10 -19.62 -8.06 32.36
N LEU A 11 -18.29 -8.00 32.51
CA LEU A 11 -17.32 -8.27 31.46
C LEU A 11 -16.46 -9.43 31.97
N LEU A 12 -16.08 -10.33 31.07
CA LEU A 12 -15.11 -11.42 31.22
C LEU A 12 -15.69 -12.78 31.63
N LEU A 13 -15.91 -13.65 30.64
CA LEU A 13 -15.45 -15.04 30.61
C LEU A 13 -15.84 -15.69 29.28
N LEU A 14 -14.93 -15.68 28.31
CA LEU A 14 -14.85 -16.72 27.28
C LEU A 14 -13.40 -16.79 26.76
N PHE A 15 -12.54 -17.46 27.53
CA PHE A 15 -11.29 -18.02 27.01
C PHE A 15 -11.57 -19.50 26.76
N LEU A 16 -11.82 -19.86 25.49
CA LEU A 16 -11.78 -21.24 25.05
C LEU A 16 -10.66 -21.37 24.02
N ALA A 17 -9.83 -22.39 24.22
CA ALA A 17 -8.57 -22.63 23.54
C ALA A 17 -8.68 -22.70 22.02
N ALA A 18 -7.84 -21.95 21.31
CA ALA A 18 -7.49 -22.22 19.92
C ALA A 18 -6.01 -22.62 19.86
N LYS A 19 -5.74 -23.88 19.52
CA LYS A 19 -4.42 -24.35 19.10
C LYS A 19 -4.15 -23.89 17.66
N PRO A 20 -2.87 -23.70 17.27
CA PRO A 20 -2.52 -23.12 15.99
C PRO A 20 -2.76 -24.12 14.85
N VAL A 21 -3.53 -23.73 13.85
CA VAL A 21 -3.55 -24.39 12.56
C VAL A 21 -2.43 -23.77 11.73
N TYR A 22 -1.34 -24.51 11.55
CA TYR A 22 -0.37 -24.22 10.50
C TYR A 22 -1.02 -24.58 9.16
N ALA A 23 -1.47 -23.58 8.42
CA ALA A 23 -1.80 -23.70 7.01
C ALA A 23 -0.77 -22.91 6.20
N ALA A 24 0.00 -23.65 5.41
CA ALA A 24 0.96 -23.14 4.46
C ALA A 24 0.24 -22.55 3.24
N GLU A 25 -0.16 -21.28 3.33
CA GLU A 25 -0.46 -20.43 2.18
C GLU A 25 0.12 -19.05 2.51
N GLY A 26 0.84 -18.43 1.57
CA GLY A 26 1.36 -17.06 1.75
C GLY A 26 0.23 -16.08 2.11
N PRO A 27 0.54 -14.89 2.68
CA PRO A 27 -0.48 -14.02 3.23
C PRO A 27 -1.50 -13.66 2.14
N LYS A 28 -2.73 -14.16 2.30
CA LYS A 28 -3.88 -13.69 1.50
C LYS A 28 -3.99 -12.20 1.78
N THR A 29 -3.76 -11.36 0.78
CA THR A 29 -3.91 -9.91 0.91
C THR A 29 -5.35 -9.65 1.33
N SER A 30 -5.53 -9.25 2.58
CA SER A 30 -6.85 -8.98 3.12
C SER A 30 -7.41 -7.74 2.43
N PHE A 31 -8.72 -7.68 2.29
CA PHE A 31 -9.40 -6.45 1.87
C PHE A 31 -8.97 -5.24 2.73
N MET A 32 -8.61 -5.48 3.99
CA MET A 32 -8.13 -4.46 4.93
C MET A 32 -6.72 -3.92 4.63
N ASP A 33 -5.94 -4.60 3.77
CA ASP A 33 -4.59 -4.16 3.40
C ASP A 33 -4.63 -3.10 2.28
N ASN A 34 -5.79 -2.92 1.64
CA ASN A 34 -5.96 -1.94 0.58
C ASN A 34 -6.36 -0.57 1.18
N PRO A 35 -5.57 0.50 0.95
CA PRO A 35 -5.85 1.82 1.55
C PRO A 35 -7.16 2.44 1.04
N LEU A 36 -7.57 2.18 -0.21
CA LEU A 36 -8.85 2.63 -0.74
C LEU A 36 -10.02 1.91 -0.05
N ALA A 37 -9.85 0.64 0.26
CA ALA A 37 -10.84 -0.15 1.00
C ALA A 37 -11.09 0.39 2.40
N VAL A 38 -10.00 0.66 3.13
CA VAL A 38 -10.06 1.19 4.50
C VAL A 38 -10.67 2.59 4.52
N THR A 39 -10.31 3.45 3.57
CA THR A 39 -10.88 4.80 3.48
C THR A 39 -12.39 4.80 3.20
N LEU A 40 -12.87 3.94 2.29
CA LEU A 40 -14.30 3.80 2.03
C LEU A 40 -15.06 3.27 3.26
N LEU A 41 -14.51 2.29 3.99
CA LEU A 41 -15.12 1.80 5.22
C LEU A 41 -15.16 2.84 6.35
N VAL A 42 -14.09 3.62 6.52
CA VAL A 42 -14.06 4.71 7.52
C VAL A 42 -15.11 5.78 7.18
N LEU A 43 -15.28 6.08 5.89
CA LEU A 43 -16.29 7.03 5.42
C LEU A 43 -17.72 6.52 5.70
N ILE A 44 -18.01 5.25 5.41
CA ILE A 44 -19.28 4.59 5.76
C ILE A 44 -19.55 4.68 7.27
N ALA A 45 -18.56 4.33 8.11
CA ALA A 45 -18.70 4.40 9.56
C ALA A 45 -18.99 5.82 10.07
N LEU A 46 -18.36 6.85 9.47
CA LEU A 46 -18.59 8.24 9.80
C LEU A 46 -20.00 8.70 9.39
N LEU A 47 -20.48 8.29 8.21
CA LEU A 47 -21.84 8.61 7.75
C LEU A 47 -22.90 7.93 8.64
N LEU A 48 -22.70 6.68 9.05
CA LEU A 48 -23.57 6.00 10.02
C LEU A 48 -23.63 6.71 11.36
N LEU A 49 -22.49 7.23 11.85
CA LEU A 49 -22.46 8.05 13.07
C LEU A 49 -23.31 9.31 12.89
N ILE A 50 -23.19 10.00 11.76
CA ILE A 50 -24.00 11.19 11.44
C ILE A 50 -25.49 10.82 11.40
N ILE A 51 -25.86 9.72 10.75
CA ILE A 51 -27.26 9.22 10.73
C ILE A 51 -27.75 8.98 12.16
N GLY A 52 -26.94 8.34 13.01
CA GLY A 52 -27.27 8.10 14.42
C GLY A 52 -27.52 9.38 15.21
N LEU A 53 -26.64 10.38 15.04
CA LEU A 53 -26.81 11.70 15.68
C LEU A 53 -28.05 12.43 15.17
N LEU A 54 -28.28 12.46 13.85
CA LEU A 54 -29.45 13.09 13.24
C LEU A 54 -30.75 12.40 13.62
N SER A 55 -30.74 11.07 13.72
CA SER A 55 -31.89 10.27 14.17
C SER A 55 -32.24 10.60 15.63
N ASN A 56 -31.24 10.74 16.51
CA ASN A 56 -31.48 11.15 17.89
C ASN A 56 -32.04 12.57 17.99
N VAL A 57 -31.55 13.50 17.15
CA VAL A 57 -32.11 14.86 17.05
C VAL A 57 -33.57 14.82 16.57
N LEU A 58 -33.87 14.01 15.56
CA LEU A 58 -35.23 13.87 15.03
C LEU A 58 -36.18 13.31 16.11
N LEU A 59 -35.79 12.24 16.81
CA LEU A 59 -36.56 11.66 17.92
C LEU A 59 -36.78 12.69 19.04
N GLY A 60 -35.76 13.48 19.39
CA GLY A 60 -35.90 14.56 20.38
C GLY A 60 -36.89 15.64 19.95
N THR A 61 -36.89 16.04 18.67
CA THR A 61 -37.88 17.00 18.15
C THR A 61 -39.29 16.43 18.03
N ALA A 62 -39.41 15.13 17.73
CA ALA A 62 -40.70 14.44 17.63
C ALA A 62 -41.36 14.25 19.01
N ASP A 63 -40.59 13.83 20.03
CA ASP A 63 -41.07 13.68 21.40
C ASP A 63 -41.54 15.01 22.02
N PHE A 64 -40.87 16.12 21.68
CA PHE A 64 -41.30 17.45 22.09
C PHE A 64 -42.69 17.80 21.54
N LYS A 65 -42.96 17.46 20.27
CA LYS A 65 -44.27 17.71 19.63
C LYS A 65 -45.36 16.82 20.22
N VAL A 66 -45.07 15.53 20.42
CA VAL A 66 -46.02 14.57 21.03
C VAL A 66 -46.35 14.94 22.48
N ASN A 67 -45.38 15.34 23.29
CA ASN A 67 -45.64 15.76 24.68
C ASN A 67 -46.34 17.12 24.78
N LYS A 68 -46.18 18.00 23.79
CA LYS A 68 -46.93 19.25 23.68
C LYS A 68 -48.39 19.00 23.31
N ASP A 69 -48.64 18.14 22.32
CA ASP A 69 -49.99 17.72 21.92
C ASP A 69 -50.71 16.97 23.06
N LYS A 70 -49.97 16.21 23.88
CA LYS A 70 -50.48 15.51 25.08
C LYS A 70 -50.80 16.45 26.25
N LYS A 71 -50.21 17.66 26.28
CA LYS A 71 -50.54 18.72 27.24
C LYS A 71 -51.73 19.58 26.79
N GLU A 72 -51.99 19.68 25.49
CA GLU A 72 -53.17 20.37 24.95
C GLU A 72 -54.41 19.46 24.86
N ASN A 73 -54.25 18.14 24.70
CA ASN A 73 -55.36 17.19 24.68
C ASN A 73 -55.35 16.26 25.91
N SER A 74 -55.99 16.71 26.99
CA SER A 74 -56.58 15.83 28.00
C SER A 74 -57.79 15.10 27.38
N GLY A 75 -57.54 14.03 26.64
CA GLY A 75 -58.58 13.21 26.04
C GLY A 75 -58.01 11.92 25.47
N SER A 76 -58.37 10.80 26.07
CA SER A 76 -57.92 9.43 25.81
C SER A 76 -58.04 8.96 24.36
N GLY A 77 -56.99 8.29 23.85
CA GLY A 77 -57.05 7.41 22.69
C GLY A 77 -55.74 6.61 22.53
N PRO A 78 -55.77 5.31 22.17
CA PRO A 78 -54.59 4.47 22.20
C PRO A 78 -53.61 4.86 21.10
N ALA A 79 -52.35 5.04 21.49
CA ALA A 79 -51.23 5.31 20.60
C ALA A 79 -51.07 4.15 19.60
N LYS A 80 -51.24 4.43 18.31
CA LYS A 80 -50.82 3.50 17.25
C LYS A 80 -49.29 3.51 17.19
N THR A 81 -48.66 2.56 17.85
CA THR A 81 -47.25 2.22 17.67
C THR A 81 -47.06 1.68 16.25
N LEU A 82 -46.49 2.51 15.36
CA LEU A 82 -46.02 2.06 14.05
C LEU A 82 -44.64 1.44 14.23
N THR A 83 -44.63 0.15 14.55
CA THR A 83 -43.42 -0.67 14.56
C THR A 83 -42.99 -0.88 13.11
N VAL A 84 -41.95 -0.16 12.67
CA VAL A 84 -41.28 -0.49 11.40
C VAL A 84 -40.44 -1.74 11.66
N LEU A 85 -41.05 -2.89 11.37
CA LEU A 85 -40.40 -4.19 11.32
C LEU A 85 -39.46 -4.21 10.11
N LEU A 86 -38.17 -3.97 10.33
CA LEU A 86 -37.14 -4.20 9.32
C LEU A 86 -36.99 -5.73 9.19
N MET A 87 -37.66 -6.31 8.19
CA MET A 87 -37.41 -7.70 7.78
C MET A 87 -35.96 -7.79 7.28
N LEU A 88 -35.12 -8.41 8.11
CA LEU A 88 -33.84 -8.95 7.69
C LEU A 88 -34.13 -10.13 6.75
N ALA A 89 -34.10 -9.90 5.45
CA ALA A 89 -33.98 -10.98 4.48
C ALA A 89 -32.61 -11.63 4.70
N GLY A 90 -32.61 -12.79 5.37
CA GLY A 90 -31.42 -13.62 5.54
C GLY A 90 -30.84 -13.95 4.18
N SER A 91 -29.65 -13.43 3.90
CA SER A 91 -28.86 -13.89 2.77
C SER A 91 -28.15 -15.16 3.21
N SER A 92 -28.62 -16.29 2.71
CA SER A 92 -27.95 -17.58 2.82
C SER A 92 -26.54 -17.45 2.25
N ALA A 93 -25.52 -17.68 3.09
CA ALA A 93 -24.14 -17.80 2.63
C ALA A 93 -24.03 -19.12 1.85
N PHE A 94 -24.02 -19.05 0.53
CA PHE A 94 -23.55 -20.15 -0.30
C PHE A 94 -22.03 -20.15 -0.26
N ALA A 95 -21.45 -21.23 0.28
CA ALA A 95 -20.05 -21.57 0.07
C ALA A 95 -19.88 -21.89 -1.43
N GLN A 96 -19.02 -21.14 -2.11
CA GLN A 96 -18.65 -21.42 -3.49
C GLN A 96 -17.21 -21.97 -3.49
N ASP A 97 -17.10 -23.27 -3.76
CA ASP A 97 -15.83 -23.91 -4.10
C ASP A 97 -15.33 -23.31 -5.42
N ASN A 98 -14.26 -22.52 -5.35
CA ASN A 98 -13.58 -22.04 -6.56
C ASN A 98 -12.54 -23.07 -7.01
N THR A 99 -13.00 -23.96 -7.88
CA THR A 99 -12.12 -24.61 -8.86
C THR A 99 -11.62 -23.58 -9.86
N GLY A 100 -10.34 -23.69 -10.22
CA GLY A 100 -9.58 -22.64 -10.88
C GLY A 100 -10.05 -22.27 -12.29
N ALA A 101 -10.07 -20.96 -12.54
CA ALA A 101 -9.69 -20.36 -13.81
C ALA A 101 -9.37 -18.87 -13.55
N ALA A 102 -8.16 -18.43 -13.87
CA ALA A 102 -7.75 -17.03 -13.77
C ALA A 102 -8.44 -16.22 -14.87
N ILE A 103 -9.65 -15.73 -14.59
CA ILE A 103 -10.30 -14.68 -15.39
C ILE A 103 -9.69 -13.36 -14.93
N ALA A 104 -9.15 -12.57 -15.87
CA ALA A 104 -8.62 -11.24 -15.60
C ALA A 104 -9.67 -10.40 -14.87
N SER A 105 -9.47 -10.22 -13.56
CA SER A 105 -10.35 -9.40 -12.75
C SER A 105 -10.01 -7.95 -13.02
N ASN A 106 -10.94 -7.22 -13.63
CA ASN A 106 -10.87 -5.77 -13.63
C ASN A 106 -10.76 -5.33 -12.17
N THR A 107 -9.66 -4.67 -11.82
CA THR A 107 -9.42 -4.16 -10.47
C THR A 107 -9.45 -2.65 -10.51
N ILE A 108 -10.21 -2.05 -9.60
CA ILE A 108 -10.29 -0.60 -9.43
C ILE A 108 -9.58 -0.28 -8.12
N GLY A 109 -8.47 0.46 -8.19
CA GLY A 109 -7.68 0.85 -7.01
C GLY A 109 -7.12 -0.35 -6.23
N GLY A 110 -6.82 -1.48 -6.89
CA GLY A 110 -6.30 -2.69 -6.24
C GLY A 110 -7.34 -3.55 -5.51
N MET A 111 -8.63 -3.33 -5.77
CA MET A 111 -9.74 -4.12 -5.24
C MET A 111 -10.58 -4.71 -6.38
N SER A 112 -11.30 -5.81 -6.11
CA SER A 112 -12.29 -6.35 -7.07
C SER A 112 -13.33 -5.28 -7.44
N THR A 113 -13.66 -5.20 -8.72
CA THR A 113 -14.66 -4.24 -9.24
C THR A 113 -16.02 -4.37 -8.52
N THR A 114 -16.44 -5.60 -8.23
CA THR A 114 -17.70 -5.87 -7.50
C THR A 114 -17.67 -5.26 -6.10
N THR A 115 -16.56 -5.45 -5.38
CA THR A 115 -16.43 -4.92 -4.02
C THR A 115 -16.42 -3.39 -4.01
N PHE A 116 -15.76 -2.75 -4.98
CA PHE A 116 -15.76 -1.29 -5.11
C PHE A 116 -17.18 -0.71 -5.31
N TYR A 117 -17.97 -1.30 -6.22
CA TYR A 117 -19.34 -0.83 -6.47
C TYR A 117 -20.29 -1.07 -5.30
N VAL A 118 -20.15 -2.20 -4.58
CA VAL A 118 -20.96 -2.46 -3.38
C VAL A 118 -20.71 -1.39 -2.30
N LEU A 119 -19.44 -1.09 -1.99
CA LEU A 119 -19.11 -0.06 -0.99
C LEU A 119 -19.59 1.33 -1.42
N THR A 120 -19.41 1.65 -2.70
CA THR A 120 -19.85 2.93 -3.26
C THR A 120 -21.39 3.05 -3.19
N ALA A 121 -22.12 1.98 -3.49
CA ALA A 121 -23.58 1.96 -3.40
C ALA A 121 -24.09 2.16 -1.97
N VAL A 122 -23.42 1.58 -0.96
CA VAL A 122 -23.75 1.79 0.45
C VAL A 122 -23.60 3.27 0.84
N ILE A 123 -22.52 3.92 0.42
CA ILE A 123 -22.30 5.35 0.68
C ILE A 123 -23.41 6.21 0.08
N PHE A 124 -23.80 5.95 -1.17
CA PHE A 124 -24.90 6.69 -1.82
C PHE A 124 -26.24 6.49 -1.09
N LEU A 125 -26.51 5.28 -0.61
CA LEU A 125 -27.70 4.99 0.18
C LEU A 125 -27.68 5.75 1.52
N GLU A 126 -26.54 5.79 2.22
CA GLU A 126 -26.40 6.53 3.46
C GLU A 126 -26.57 8.04 3.27
N LEU A 127 -25.97 8.60 2.21
CA LEU A 127 -26.16 10.01 1.86
C LEU A 127 -27.62 10.32 1.52
N PHE A 128 -28.33 9.42 0.85
CA PHE A 128 -29.76 9.56 0.59
C PHE A 128 -30.58 9.56 1.89
N VAL A 129 -30.27 8.67 2.84
CA VAL A 129 -30.92 8.62 4.16
C VAL A 129 -30.64 9.92 4.95
N ILE A 130 -29.40 10.41 4.94
CA ILE A 130 -29.04 11.70 5.58
C ILE A 130 -29.85 12.84 4.95
N MET A 131 -29.92 12.91 3.62
CA MET A 131 -30.70 13.93 2.92
C MET A 131 -32.18 13.87 3.31
N ALA A 132 -32.77 12.68 3.35
CA ALA A 132 -34.16 12.49 3.77
C ALA A 132 -34.40 12.93 5.23
N LEU A 133 -33.49 12.59 6.15
CA LEU A 133 -33.54 13.03 7.55
C LEU A 133 -33.43 14.55 7.67
N LEU A 134 -32.51 15.17 6.93
CA LEU A 134 -32.35 16.63 6.91
C LEU A 134 -33.57 17.35 6.35
N ILE A 135 -34.20 16.82 5.29
CA ILE A 135 -35.46 17.36 4.75
C ILE A 135 -36.56 17.27 5.80
N ASN A 136 -36.68 16.13 6.51
CA ASN A 136 -37.67 15.94 7.57
C ASN A 136 -37.46 16.93 8.73
N ILE A 137 -36.22 17.06 9.23
CA ILE A 137 -35.85 18.05 10.24
C ILE A 137 -36.18 19.47 9.76
N ARG A 138 -35.86 19.81 8.50
CA ARG A 138 -36.14 21.13 7.93
C ARG A 138 -37.64 21.40 7.85
N MET A 139 -38.46 20.41 7.52
CA MET A 139 -39.92 20.54 7.52
C MET A 139 -40.45 20.80 8.94
N LEU A 140 -39.98 20.04 9.94
CA LEU A 140 -40.38 20.23 11.34
C LEU A 140 -39.96 21.60 11.89
N LEU A 141 -38.73 22.03 11.59
CA LEU A 141 -38.21 23.33 12.01
C LEU A 141 -38.86 24.50 11.28
N LYS A 142 -39.33 24.34 10.03
CA LYS A 142 -40.02 25.40 9.30
C LYS A 142 -41.32 25.80 10.01
N THR A 143 -42.09 24.81 10.49
CA THR A 143 -43.29 25.06 11.31
C THR A 143 -43.00 25.76 12.63
N GLU A 144 -41.88 25.45 13.29
CA GLU A 144 -41.46 26.11 14.52
C GLU A 144 -40.91 27.53 14.25
N LYS A 145 -40.14 27.73 13.17
CA LYS A 145 -39.54 29.01 12.80
C LYS A 145 -40.61 30.04 12.40
N GLU A 146 -41.65 29.63 11.69
CA GLU A 146 -42.80 30.51 11.38
C GLU A 146 -43.58 30.89 12.65
N ARG A 147 -43.68 30.00 13.65
CA ARG A 147 -44.28 30.30 14.96
C ARG A 147 -43.35 31.10 15.90
N ALA A 148 -42.04 30.91 15.82
CA ALA A 148 -41.04 31.58 16.66
C ALA A 148 -40.69 32.99 16.16
N ILE A 149 -40.68 33.21 14.83
CA ILE A 149 -40.56 34.55 14.24
C ILE A 149 -41.77 35.41 14.61
N ALA A 150 -42.94 34.80 14.82
CA ALA A 150 -44.12 35.52 15.31
C ALA A 150 -44.03 35.94 16.79
N VAL A 151 -43.03 35.48 17.58
CA VAL A 151 -42.99 35.67 19.05
C VAL A 151 -41.65 36.18 19.62
N ALA A 152 -40.49 36.08 18.95
CA ALA A 152 -39.21 36.29 19.65
C ALA A 152 -38.30 37.42 19.11
N GLU A 153 -38.09 38.45 19.95
CA GLU A 153 -36.90 39.31 19.95
C GLU A 153 -35.61 38.47 20.08
N LYS A 154 -34.58 38.86 19.32
CA LYS A 154 -33.26 38.18 19.28
C LYS A 154 -32.54 38.29 20.63
N LYS A 155 -32.30 37.17 21.31
CA LYS A 155 -31.22 37.06 22.31
C LYS A 155 -29.90 36.70 21.62
N PRO A 156 -28.76 37.30 22.02
CA PRO A 156 -27.48 37.07 21.34
C PRO A 156 -27.00 35.64 21.58
N ALA A 157 -26.56 35.00 20.49
CA ALA A 157 -26.08 33.63 20.51
C ALA A 157 -24.86 33.48 21.45
N PHE A 158 -24.87 32.39 22.21
CA PHE A 158 -23.81 31.97 23.12
C PHE A 158 -22.44 31.94 22.41
N ASN A 159 -21.56 32.86 22.80
CA ASN A 159 -20.28 33.11 22.11
C ASN A 159 -19.09 32.53 22.89
N TRP A 160 -18.86 31.22 22.77
CA TRP A 160 -17.73 30.52 23.39
C TRP A 160 -16.38 31.10 22.96
N TRP A 161 -16.27 31.55 21.71
CA TRP A 161 -15.07 32.18 21.17
C TRP A 161 -14.73 33.52 21.87
N ASN A 162 -15.74 34.34 22.17
CA ASN A 162 -15.52 35.58 22.94
C ASN A 162 -15.09 35.34 24.38
N ARG A 163 -15.47 34.20 24.99
CA ARG A 163 -14.94 33.85 26.32
C ARG A 163 -13.48 33.46 26.27
N PHE A 164 -13.05 32.82 25.19
CA PHE A 164 -11.67 32.42 24.96
C PHE A 164 -10.75 33.61 24.62
N ASN A 165 -11.26 34.59 23.86
CA ASN A 165 -10.53 35.79 23.42
C ASN A 165 -11.01 37.09 24.07
N ARG A 166 -11.35 37.05 25.37
CA ARG A 166 -11.81 38.25 26.09
C ARG A 166 -10.63 39.19 26.34
N PHE A 167 -10.32 40.06 25.39
CA PHE A 167 -9.40 41.18 25.58
C PHE A 167 -10.12 42.33 26.29
N LYS A 168 -9.36 43.26 26.89
CA LYS A 168 -9.96 44.52 27.32
C LYS A 168 -10.40 45.30 26.07
N PRO A 169 -11.58 45.94 26.10
CA PRO A 169 -12.07 46.71 24.97
C PRO A 169 -11.26 48.00 24.79
N VAL A 170 -11.31 48.62 23.61
CA VAL A 170 -10.46 49.76 23.21
C VAL A 170 -10.61 50.95 24.16
N GLU A 171 -11.80 51.14 24.73
CA GLU A 171 -12.10 52.23 25.67
C GLU A 171 -11.36 52.09 27.01
N GLN A 172 -10.85 50.89 27.32
CA GLN A 172 -10.09 50.59 28.53
C GLN A 172 -8.59 50.43 28.26
N GLU A 173 -8.10 50.85 27.08
CA GLU A 173 -6.68 50.80 26.73
C GLU A 173 -5.82 51.68 27.64
N ALA A 174 -6.36 52.82 28.11
CA ALA A 174 -5.67 53.70 29.05
C ALA A 174 -5.33 53.00 30.38
N ASP A 175 -6.11 51.99 30.77
CA ASP A 175 -5.90 51.23 32.02
C ASP A 175 -4.79 50.17 31.90
N ILE A 176 -4.31 49.90 30.69
CA ILE A 176 -3.27 48.89 30.39
C ILE A 176 -2.08 49.50 29.64
N ASP A 177 -2.04 50.82 29.51
CA ASP A 177 -0.91 51.53 28.92
C ASP A 177 0.27 51.49 29.91
N LEU A 178 1.44 51.05 29.44
CA LEU A 178 2.67 51.00 30.24
C LEU A 178 3.29 52.39 30.47
N GLY A 179 2.73 53.45 29.89
CA GLY A 179 3.10 54.84 30.15
C GLY A 179 4.36 55.33 29.44
N HIS A 180 4.99 54.47 28.63
CA HIS A 180 6.12 54.80 27.77
C HIS A 180 5.65 54.92 26.32
N ASN A 181 6.17 55.95 25.63
CA ASN A 181 5.91 56.18 24.22
C ASN A 181 7.24 56.21 23.47
N TYR A 182 7.38 55.32 22.48
CA TYR A 182 8.55 55.21 21.63
C TYR A 182 8.13 55.59 20.20
N ASP A 183 8.48 56.81 19.77
CA ASP A 183 8.21 57.27 18.40
C ASP A 183 6.73 57.14 17.99
N GLY A 184 5.83 57.52 18.89
CA GLY A 184 4.38 57.43 18.68
C GLY A 184 3.77 56.05 18.96
N ILE A 185 4.58 55.01 19.17
CA ILE A 185 4.13 53.66 19.51
C ILE A 185 4.03 53.53 21.04
N ARG A 186 2.90 53.00 21.51
CA ARG A 186 2.63 52.71 22.93
C ARG A 186 2.51 51.21 23.14
N GLU A 187 2.91 50.73 24.30
CA GLU A 187 2.87 49.32 24.65
C GLU A 187 1.74 49.04 25.66
N LEU A 188 0.93 48.02 25.36
CA LEU A 188 -0.21 47.63 26.17
C LEU A 188 0.13 46.35 26.95
N ASP A 189 -0.16 46.33 28.26
CA ASP A 189 -0.04 45.15 29.13
C ASP A 189 -1.24 44.20 28.93
N ASN A 190 -1.34 43.64 27.72
CA ASN A 190 -2.35 42.66 27.37
C ASN A 190 -1.91 41.25 27.77
N ARG A 191 -2.85 40.49 28.36
CA ARG A 191 -2.63 39.06 28.58
C ARG A 191 -2.45 38.32 27.25
N LEU A 192 -1.57 37.32 27.25
CA LEU A 192 -1.37 36.45 26.10
C LEU A 192 -2.67 35.73 25.71
N PRO A 193 -2.99 35.61 24.41
CA PRO A 193 -4.15 34.86 23.96
C PRO A 193 -4.08 33.41 24.47
N PRO A 194 -5.14 32.87 25.12
CA PRO A 194 -5.08 31.53 25.70
C PRO A 194 -4.72 30.44 24.69
N TRP A 195 -5.19 30.54 23.45
CA TRP A 195 -4.86 29.58 22.39
C TRP A 195 -3.35 29.58 22.07
N TRP A 196 -2.70 30.74 22.10
CA TRP A 196 -1.27 30.88 21.87
C TRP A 196 -0.48 30.26 23.01
N LEU A 197 -0.89 30.54 24.25
CA LEU A 197 -0.28 29.98 25.46
C LEU A 197 -0.39 28.45 25.50
N TYR A 198 -1.57 27.90 25.22
CA TYR A 198 -1.75 26.46 25.15
C TYR A 198 -0.99 25.83 23.99
N GLY A 199 -0.92 26.49 22.82
CA GLY A 199 -0.06 26.06 21.72
C GLY A 199 1.41 25.99 22.13
N PHE A 200 1.90 27.00 22.86
CA PHE A 200 3.24 27.02 23.41
C PHE A 200 3.47 25.83 24.38
N TYR A 201 2.57 25.59 25.34
CA TYR A 201 2.69 24.44 26.24
C TYR A 201 2.64 23.08 25.52
N ILE A 202 1.81 22.93 24.48
CA ILE A 202 1.77 21.71 23.67
C ILE A 202 3.12 21.44 23.01
N THR A 203 3.80 22.48 22.50
CA THR A 203 5.12 22.30 21.87
C THR A 203 6.17 21.83 22.89
N ILE A 204 6.12 22.31 24.13
CA ILE A 204 6.99 21.86 25.22
C ILE A 204 6.73 20.38 25.53
N VAL A 205 5.46 19.99 25.68
CA VAL A 205 5.09 18.59 25.93
C VAL A 205 5.52 17.68 24.77
N PHE A 206 5.30 18.12 23.52
CA PHE A 206 5.74 17.41 22.32
C PHE A 206 7.26 17.22 22.30
N ALA A 207 8.03 18.27 22.58
CA ALA A 207 9.49 18.19 22.66
C ALA A 207 9.95 17.19 23.74
N GLY A 208 9.32 17.21 24.92
CA GLY A 208 9.59 16.24 25.99
C GLY A 208 9.34 14.79 25.54
N ILE A 209 8.20 14.53 24.90
CA ILE A 209 7.86 13.20 24.35
C ILE A 209 8.85 12.80 23.25
N TYR A 210 9.20 13.72 22.36
CA TYR A 210 10.14 13.47 21.27
C TYR A 210 11.52 13.07 21.80
N LEU A 211 12.07 13.84 22.74
CA LEU A 211 13.35 13.54 23.37
C LEU A 211 13.31 12.19 24.09
N TRP A 212 12.25 11.92 24.86
CA TRP A 212 12.08 10.64 25.53
C TRP A 212 12.01 9.46 24.55
N ARG A 213 11.27 9.61 23.44
CA ARG A 213 11.07 8.57 22.43
C ARG A 213 12.34 8.26 21.63
N PHE A 214 13.02 9.29 21.11
CA PHE A 214 14.15 9.10 20.19
C PHE A 214 15.52 9.05 20.88
N HIS A 215 15.71 9.82 21.96
CA HIS A 215 17.02 9.95 22.60
C HIS A 215 17.16 9.22 23.93
N VAL A 216 16.08 8.99 24.68
CA VAL A 216 16.17 8.26 25.97
C VAL A 216 15.84 6.78 25.80
N THR A 217 14.70 6.46 25.19
CA THR A 217 14.25 5.08 25.05
C THR A 217 14.66 4.42 23.74
N HIS A 218 15.14 5.20 22.76
CA HIS A 218 15.49 4.73 21.41
C HIS A 218 14.41 3.84 20.77
N THR A 219 13.13 4.12 21.07
CA THR A 219 11.98 3.34 20.57
C THR A 219 11.50 3.81 19.20
N GLY A 220 11.99 4.95 18.72
CA GLY A 220 11.80 5.43 17.35
C GLY A 220 13.07 5.20 16.53
N PRO A 221 12.95 4.86 15.23
CA PRO A 221 14.11 4.69 14.38
C PRO A 221 14.89 6.00 14.24
N SER A 222 16.21 5.91 14.25
CA SER A 222 17.09 7.01 13.85
C SER A 222 17.00 7.28 12.35
N SER A 223 17.47 8.45 11.89
CA SER A 223 17.52 8.79 10.46
C SER A 223 18.30 7.77 9.63
N VAL A 224 19.37 7.20 10.21
CA VAL A 224 20.19 6.17 9.56
C VAL A 224 19.43 4.86 9.43
N GLU A 225 18.71 4.45 10.47
CA GLU A 225 17.89 3.23 10.45
C GLU A 225 16.70 3.36 9.48
N GLU A 226 16.05 4.53 9.45
CA GLU A 226 14.98 4.81 8.50
C GLU A 226 15.49 4.78 7.05
N TYR A 227 16.67 5.35 6.80
CA TYR A 227 17.33 5.24 5.50
C TYR A 227 17.60 3.78 5.14
N GLN A 228 18.20 3.00 6.02
CA GLN A 228 18.51 1.60 5.76
C GLN A 228 17.24 0.77 5.50
N ALA A 229 16.16 1.02 6.26
CA ALA A 229 14.87 0.39 6.05
C ALA A 229 14.27 0.75 4.68
N SER A 230 14.40 2.01 4.26
CA SER A 230 13.96 2.47 2.95
C SER A 230 14.73 1.82 1.80
N VAL A 231 16.07 1.70 1.94
CA VAL A 231 16.95 1.05 0.96
C VAL A 231 16.61 -0.43 0.85
N THR A 232 16.51 -1.14 1.97
CA THR A 232 16.16 -2.57 2.00
C THR A 232 14.82 -2.83 1.30
N LYS A 233 13.83 -1.96 1.55
CA LYS A 233 12.52 -2.03 0.90
C LYS A 233 12.62 -1.76 -0.61
N ALA A 234 13.47 -0.83 -1.03
CA ALA A 234 13.70 -0.52 -2.44
C ALA A 234 14.42 -1.68 -3.15
N GLU A 235 15.46 -2.25 -2.54
CA GLU A 235 16.20 -3.40 -3.05
C GLU A 235 15.30 -4.61 -3.23
N ALA A 236 14.41 -4.90 -2.27
CA ALA A 236 13.43 -5.97 -2.40
C ALA A 236 12.52 -5.77 -3.63
N LYS A 237 12.03 -4.54 -3.83
CA LYS A 237 11.20 -4.21 -5.01
C LYS A 237 11.97 -4.32 -6.32
N ILE A 238 13.22 -3.86 -6.36
CA ILE A 238 14.10 -3.98 -7.53
C ILE A 238 14.32 -5.47 -7.82
N LYS A 239 14.64 -6.27 -6.82
CA LYS A 239 14.84 -7.71 -6.98
C LYS A 239 13.60 -8.40 -7.54
N ASP A 240 12.41 -8.07 -7.05
CA ASP A 240 11.17 -8.64 -7.55
C ASP A 240 10.85 -8.19 -8.98
N TYR A 241 11.13 -6.92 -9.30
CA TYR A 241 11.02 -6.40 -10.68
C TYR A 241 11.98 -7.12 -11.64
N LEU A 242 13.25 -7.29 -11.27
CA LEU A 242 14.26 -7.98 -12.08
C LEU A 242 13.90 -9.46 -12.29
N LYS A 243 13.38 -10.16 -11.27
CA LYS A 243 12.87 -11.53 -11.42
C LYS A 243 11.74 -11.61 -12.45
N GLN A 244 10.78 -10.68 -12.41
CA GLN A 244 9.68 -10.64 -13.38
C GLN A 244 10.17 -10.37 -14.80
N LYS A 245 11.21 -9.54 -14.96
CA LYS A 245 11.79 -9.20 -16.26
C LYS A 245 12.81 -10.23 -16.78
N GLY A 246 13.12 -11.27 -16.02
CA GLY A 246 14.19 -12.21 -16.37
C GLY A 246 15.58 -11.58 -16.30
N GLU A 247 15.73 -10.45 -15.61
CA GLU A 247 17.00 -9.75 -15.39
C GLU A 247 17.71 -10.18 -14.09
N ALA A 248 17.19 -11.19 -13.40
CA ALA A 248 17.86 -11.79 -12.24
C ALA A 248 19.22 -12.44 -12.58
N VAL A 249 19.49 -12.69 -13.86
CA VAL A 249 20.78 -13.16 -14.37
C VAL A 249 21.62 -11.94 -14.74
N ASP A 250 22.85 -11.83 -14.25
CA ASP A 250 23.80 -10.81 -14.67
C ASP A 250 25.10 -11.43 -15.22
N GLU A 251 26.04 -10.58 -15.65
CA GLU A 251 27.34 -10.99 -16.19
C GLU A 251 28.21 -11.81 -15.22
N ASN A 252 27.96 -11.71 -13.92
CA ASN A 252 28.67 -12.43 -12.88
C ASN A 252 27.95 -13.71 -12.46
N THR A 253 26.62 -13.76 -12.58
CA THR A 253 25.78 -14.90 -12.16
C THR A 253 25.37 -15.83 -13.31
N VAL A 254 25.59 -15.45 -14.57
CA VAL A 254 25.21 -16.28 -15.73
C VAL A 254 25.93 -17.63 -15.73
N THR A 255 25.16 -18.69 -15.98
CA THR A 255 25.63 -20.07 -16.16
C THR A 255 25.15 -20.59 -17.50
N VAL A 256 25.79 -21.66 -18.00
CA VAL A 256 25.38 -22.30 -19.26
C VAL A 256 24.04 -22.98 -19.06
N LEU A 257 23.03 -22.55 -19.80
CA LEU A 257 21.69 -23.14 -19.80
C LEU A 257 21.68 -24.33 -20.78
N THR A 258 21.39 -25.53 -20.28
CA THR A 258 21.39 -26.78 -21.07
C THR A 258 19.99 -27.33 -21.36
N ALA A 259 18.94 -26.73 -20.78
CA ALA A 259 17.57 -27.14 -21.02
C ALA A 259 17.18 -26.93 -22.49
N ALA A 260 16.46 -27.90 -23.07
CA ALA A 260 16.10 -27.86 -24.49
C ALA A 260 15.29 -26.61 -24.87
N ASP A 261 14.37 -26.18 -24.01
CA ASP A 261 13.57 -24.97 -24.22
C ASP A 261 14.42 -23.69 -24.23
N ASP A 262 15.41 -23.60 -23.33
CA ASP A 262 16.32 -22.45 -23.27
C ASP A 262 17.23 -22.39 -24.51
N LEU A 263 17.72 -23.53 -24.97
CA LEU A 263 18.51 -23.62 -26.20
C LEU A 263 17.66 -23.35 -27.45
N ALA A 264 16.39 -23.76 -27.46
CA ALA A 264 15.46 -23.49 -28.56
C ALA A 264 15.14 -22.00 -28.69
N GLU A 265 14.89 -21.31 -27.57
CA GLU A 265 14.69 -19.85 -27.56
C GLU A 265 16.00 -19.11 -27.92
N GLY A 266 17.13 -19.56 -27.39
CA GLY A 266 18.45 -19.04 -27.75
C GLY A 266 18.75 -19.18 -29.25
N LYS A 267 18.39 -20.32 -29.86
CA LYS A 267 18.50 -20.55 -31.30
C LYS A 267 17.62 -19.58 -32.10
N LYS A 268 16.37 -19.36 -31.66
CA LYS A 268 15.45 -18.43 -32.34
C LYS A 268 16.01 -17.01 -32.33
N ILE A 269 16.54 -16.55 -31.20
CA ILE A 269 17.22 -15.25 -31.08
C ILE A 269 18.42 -15.20 -32.02
N PHE A 270 19.28 -16.22 -31.98
CA PHE A 270 20.47 -16.31 -32.84
C PHE A 270 20.13 -16.18 -34.32
N ILE A 271 19.12 -16.92 -34.80
CA ILE A 271 18.68 -16.85 -36.20
C ILE A 271 18.11 -15.47 -36.55
N SER A 272 17.37 -14.84 -35.64
CA SER A 272 16.74 -13.54 -35.89
C SER A 272 17.71 -12.36 -35.89
N ALA A 273 18.76 -12.40 -35.06
CA ALA A 273 19.58 -11.23 -34.75
C ALA A 273 21.09 -11.41 -34.99
N CYS A 274 21.60 -12.64 -34.97
CA CYS A 274 23.03 -12.92 -35.05
C CYS A 274 23.44 -13.56 -36.39
N ALA A 275 22.57 -14.36 -36.99
CA ALA A 275 22.87 -15.16 -38.18
C ALA A 275 23.19 -14.32 -39.42
N SER A 276 22.73 -13.07 -39.51
CA SER A 276 23.08 -12.17 -40.62
C SER A 276 24.58 -11.87 -40.69
N CYS A 277 25.28 -11.88 -39.55
CA CYS A 277 26.71 -11.61 -39.48
C CYS A 277 27.54 -12.88 -39.20
N HIS A 278 26.98 -13.85 -38.47
CA HIS A 278 27.68 -15.06 -38.03
C HIS A 278 27.27 -16.33 -38.79
N LYS A 279 26.40 -16.22 -39.80
CA LYS A 279 25.72 -17.33 -40.50
C LYS A 279 24.79 -18.13 -39.58
N ALA A 280 23.84 -18.85 -40.17
CA ALA A 280 22.87 -19.65 -39.43
C ALA A 280 23.51 -20.86 -38.71
N ASP A 281 24.64 -21.34 -39.20
CA ASP A 281 25.45 -22.42 -38.63
C ASP A 281 26.56 -21.92 -37.69
N GLY A 282 26.68 -20.61 -37.48
CA GLY A 282 27.74 -20.01 -36.65
C GLY A 282 29.11 -19.92 -37.33
N GLY A 283 29.23 -20.31 -38.60
CA GLY A 283 30.51 -20.37 -39.32
C GLY A 283 31.17 -19.03 -39.63
N GLY A 284 30.51 -17.90 -39.34
CA GLY A 284 31.07 -16.56 -39.54
C GLY A 284 30.98 -16.06 -40.98
N ASP A 285 30.68 -14.77 -41.13
CA ASP A 285 30.70 -14.02 -42.40
C ASP A 285 31.34 -12.64 -42.18
N VAL A 286 30.54 -11.59 -41.99
CA VAL A 286 31.01 -10.30 -41.50
C VAL A 286 31.57 -10.45 -40.08
N GLY A 287 30.86 -11.18 -39.22
CA GLY A 287 31.30 -11.56 -37.88
C GLY A 287 32.28 -12.76 -37.87
N PRO A 288 32.97 -13.01 -36.75
CA PRO A 288 33.85 -14.17 -36.59
C PRO A 288 33.10 -15.51 -36.61
N ASN A 289 33.86 -16.58 -36.84
CA ASN A 289 33.41 -17.94 -36.61
C ASN A 289 33.17 -18.16 -35.10
N LEU A 290 32.04 -18.76 -34.74
CA LEU A 290 31.66 -19.03 -33.35
C LEU A 290 31.76 -20.53 -33.00
N THR A 291 32.17 -21.38 -33.94
CA THR A 291 32.21 -22.84 -33.74
C THR A 291 33.60 -23.38 -33.44
N ASP A 292 34.66 -22.55 -33.54
CA ASP A 292 36.05 -22.95 -33.33
C ASP A 292 36.61 -22.57 -31.94
N ASP A 293 37.84 -23.02 -31.69
CA ASP A 293 38.55 -22.78 -30.43
C ASP A 293 39.16 -21.36 -30.33
N TYR A 294 38.97 -20.47 -31.33
CA TYR A 294 39.64 -19.17 -31.39
C TYR A 294 38.68 -18.03 -31.06
N TRP A 295 38.98 -17.29 -30.00
CA TRP A 295 38.11 -16.24 -29.48
C TRP A 295 38.88 -14.93 -29.26
N MET A 296 38.23 -13.81 -29.59
CA MET A 296 38.79 -12.46 -29.40
C MET A 296 38.46 -11.86 -28.03
N HIS A 297 37.33 -12.27 -27.44
CA HIS A 297 36.78 -11.68 -26.21
C HIS A 297 36.53 -12.71 -25.11
N GLY A 298 37.12 -13.90 -25.21
CA GLY A 298 36.90 -15.03 -24.30
C GLY A 298 35.75 -15.94 -24.74
N ASN A 299 35.86 -17.24 -24.39
CA ASN A 299 34.87 -18.27 -24.72
C ASN A 299 34.02 -18.73 -23.53
N ASP A 300 34.30 -18.21 -22.33
CA ASP A 300 33.50 -18.51 -21.15
C ASP A 300 32.13 -17.83 -21.26
N ILE A 301 31.14 -18.39 -20.56
CA ILE A 301 29.75 -17.92 -20.68
C ILE A 301 29.57 -16.45 -20.27
N LYS A 302 30.37 -15.97 -19.31
CA LYS A 302 30.30 -14.59 -18.80
C LYS A 302 30.84 -13.62 -19.84
N SER A 303 31.96 -13.96 -20.48
CA SER A 303 32.55 -13.19 -21.57
C SER A 303 31.63 -13.10 -22.79
N ILE A 304 31.03 -14.22 -23.20
CA ILE A 304 30.06 -14.23 -24.31
C ILE A 304 28.83 -13.38 -23.97
N PHE A 305 28.26 -13.56 -22.77
CA PHE A 305 27.13 -12.77 -22.28
C PHE A 305 27.45 -11.27 -22.26
N LYS A 306 28.62 -10.89 -21.74
CA LYS A 306 29.07 -9.49 -21.67
C LYS A 306 29.24 -8.88 -23.06
N THR A 307 29.83 -9.63 -24.00
CA THR A 307 30.02 -9.21 -25.39
C THR A 307 28.70 -8.97 -26.09
N ILE A 308 27.71 -9.85 -25.91
CA ILE A 308 26.38 -9.69 -26.50
C ILE A 308 25.64 -8.52 -25.84
N ARG A 309 25.70 -8.42 -24.51
CA ARG A 309 25.01 -7.37 -23.74
C ARG A 309 25.45 -5.97 -24.16
N TYR A 310 26.75 -5.71 -24.14
CA TYR A 310 27.29 -4.36 -24.35
C TYR A 310 27.73 -4.09 -25.79
N GLY A 311 27.82 -5.13 -26.64
CA GLY A 311 28.34 -5.02 -27.99
C GLY A 311 29.87 -4.83 -28.03
N VAL A 312 30.44 -4.91 -29.23
CA VAL A 312 31.87 -4.67 -29.47
C VAL A 312 32.11 -4.24 -30.91
N ASN A 313 32.83 -3.13 -31.11
CA ASN A 313 33.14 -2.58 -32.43
C ASN A 313 31.91 -2.48 -33.34
N ALA A 314 31.79 -3.36 -34.33
CA ALA A 314 30.69 -3.42 -35.29
C ALA A 314 29.48 -4.27 -34.83
N MET A 315 29.59 -4.97 -33.69
CA MET A 315 28.50 -5.73 -33.09
C MET A 315 27.63 -4.82 -32.21
N PRO A 316 26.31 -4.70 -32.49
CA PRO A 316 25.40 -3.87 -31.68
C PRO A 316 25.30 -4.31 -30.23
N GLN A 317 24.90 -3.38 -29.35
CA GLN A 317 24.53 -3.69 -27.97
C GLN A 317 23.11 -4.27 -27.93
N TRP A 318 22.93 -5.39 -27.23
CA TRP A 318 21.64 -6.10 -27.20
C TRP A 318 20.87 -5.93 -25.88
N GLN A 319 21.46 -5.30 -24.86
CA GLN A 319 20.84 -5.08 -23.54
C GLN A 319 19.51 -4.34 -23.57
N ASN A 320 19.26 -3.51 -24.59
CA ASN A 320 18.01 -2.76 -24.72
C ASN A 320 16.94 -3.50 -25.54
N SER A 321 17.32 -4.58 -26.23
CA SER A 321 16.42 -5.35 -27.10
C SER A 321 16.02 -6.70 -26.50
N TYR A 322 16.88 -7.28 -25.66
CA TYR A 322 16.67 -8.59 -25.05
C TYR A 322 16.90 -8.52 -23.54
N SER A 323 16.09 -9.24 -22.77
CA SER A 323 16.29 -9.40 -21.33
C SER A 323 17.55 -10.20 -21.03
N ASN A 324 18.07 -10.11 -19.81
CA ASN A 324 19.28 -10.86 -19.45
C ASN A 324 19.08 -12.37 -19.59
N LYS A 325 17.89 -12.89 -19.28
CA LYS A 325 17.57 -14.30 -19.53
C LYS A 325 17.70 -14.65 -21.02
N GLN A 326 17.16 -13.81 -21.91
CA GLN A 326 17.26 -14.02 -23.35
C GLN A 326 18.71 -13.95 -23.85
N ILE A 327 19.50 -13.02 -23.31
CA ILE A 327 20.93 -12.94 -23.59
C ILE A 327 21.65 -14.21 -23.10
N ALA A 328 21.34 -14.71 -21.90
CA ALA A 328 21.90 -15.95 -21.38
C ALA A 328 21.52 -17.18 -22.24
N GLN A 329 20.28 -17.23 -22.75
CA GLN A 329 19.81 -18.28 -23.66
C GLN A 329 20.59 -18.28 -24.98
N VAL A 330 20.76 -17.12 -25.64
CA VAL A 330 21.55 -17.05 -26.88
C VAL A 330 23.03 -17.31 -26.64
N SER A 331 23.62 -16.84 -25.53
CA SER A 331 25.00 -17.17 -25.15
C SER A 331 25.19 -18.67 -24.97
N SER A 332 24.23 -19.35 -24.34
CA SER A 332 24.28 -20.81 -24.12
C SER A 332 24.12 -21.57 -25.43
N TYR A 333 23.28 -21.07 -26.35
CA TYR A 333 23.17 -21.63 -27.70
C TYR A 333 24.47 -21.45 -28.51
N ILE A 334 25.13 -20.29 -28.44
CA ILE A 334 26.43 -20.09 -29.10
C ILE A 334 27.46 -21.09 -28.58
N LYS A 335 27.49 -21.34 -27.26
CA LYS A 335 28.35 -22.37 -26.67
C LYS A 335 28.05 -23.78 -27.20
N SER A 336 26.78 -24.10 -27.47
CA SER A 336 26.43 -25.41 -28.03
C SER A 336 26.80 -25.58 -29.51
N LEU A 337 27.14 -24.49 -30.22
CA LEU A 337 27.70 -24.54 -31.58
C LEU A 337 29.20 -24.88 -31.60
N HIS A 338 29.89 -24.79 -30.47
CA HIS A 338 31.31 -25.11 -30.39
C HIS A 338 31.59 -26.56 -30.80
N GLY A 339 32.57 -26.76 -31.69
CA GLY A 339 32.91 -28.07 -32.25
C GLY A 339 32.00 -28.56 -33.39
N THR A 340 30.96 -27.80 -33.76
CA THR A 340 30.21 -28.07 -34.99
C THR A 340 31.05 -27.73 -36.23
N LYS A 341 30.75 -28.36 -37.38
CA LYS A 341 31.47 -28.17 -38.65
C LYS A 341 30.57 -27.42 -39.66
N PRO A 342 30.65 -26.08 -39.70
CA PRO A 342 30.04 -25.27 -40.75
C PRO A 342 30.47 -25.71 -42.14
N ALA A 343 29.62 -25.50 -43.15
CA ALA A 343 29.93 -25.89 -44.54
C ALA A 343 31.05 -25.03 -45.16
N ALA A 344 31.14 -23.77 -44.75
CA ALA A 344 32.17 -22.81 -45.18
C ALA A 344 32.55 -21.88 -44.01
N PRO A 345 33.34 -22.38 -43.03
CA PRO A 345 33.74 -21.61 -41.87
C PRO A 345 34.74 -20.51 -42.28
N LYS A 346 34.62 -19.34 -41.67
CA LYS A 346 35.61 -18.27 -41.76
C LYS A 346 36.91 -18.71 -41.09
N ALA A 347 38.05 -18.17 -41.55
CA ALA A 347 39.34 -18.44 -40.92
C ALA A 347 39.31 -18.04 -39.43
N PRO A 348 40.01 -18.79 -38.53
CA PRO A 348 40.01 -18.52 -37.10
C PRO A 348 40.49 -17.10 -36.77
N GLN A 349 39.85 -16.44 -35.80
CA GLN A 349 40.18 -15.07 -35.39
C GLN A 349 40.36 -14.97 -33.87
N GLY A 350 41.43 -14.31 -33.44
CA GLY A 350 41.72 -14.10 -32.01
C GLY A 350 42.70 -15.14 -31.46
N ASN A 351 42.62 -15.36 -30.14
CA ASN A 351 43.54 -16.24 -29.43
C ASN A 351 42.92 -17.63 -29.28
N LEU A 352 43.77 -18.66 -29.21
CA LEU A 352 43.33 -20.01 -28.90
C LEU A 352 42.85 -20.06 -27.44
N PHE A 353 41.57 -20.37 -27.24
CA PHE A 353 40.96 -20.60 -25.94
C PHE A 353 40.57 -22.07 -25.82
N LYS A 354 41.40 -22.86 -25.13
CA LYS A 354 40.99 -24.19 -24.67
C LYS A 354 40.33 -24.02 -23.31
N GLU A 355 39.04 -24.35 -23.20
CA GLU A 355 38.46 -24.56 -21.88
C GLU A 355 39.13 -25.79 -21.27
N ASP A 356 39.86 -25.61 -20.17
CA ASP A 356 40.38 -26.72 -19.39
C ASP A 356 39.18 -27.59 -19.03
N ALA A 357 39.14 -28.80 -19.59
CA ALA A 357 38.13 -29.79 -19.26
C ALA A 357 38.09 -29.91 -17.73
N ALA A 358 36.89 -29.75 -17.15
CA ALA A 358 36.65 -30.05 -15.75
C ALA A 358 37.35 -31.38 -15.43
N PRO A 359 38.14 -31.46 -14.34
CA PRO A 359 39.02 -32.60 -14.10
C PRO A 359 38.17 -33.87 -14.14
N ALA A 360 38.49 -34.74 -15.10
CA ALA A 360 37.97 -36.09 -15.13
C ALA A 360 38.22 -36.68 -13.74
N GLY A 361 37.15 -37.07 -13.06
CA GLY A 361 37.23 -37.68 -11.74
C GLY A 361 38.27 -38.79 -11.77
N ASP A 362 39.31 -38.61 -10.97
CA ASP A 362 40.45 -39.50 -10.87
C ASP A 362 39.94 -40.84 -10.29
N SER A 363 39.57 -41.76 -11.16
CA SER A 363 39.14 -43.11 -10.80
C SER A 363 40.36 -43.98 -10.48
N THR A 364 41.14 -43.58 -9.49
CA THR A 364 42.21 -44.41 -8.91
C THR A 364 42.44 -44.05 -7.44
N SER A 365 41.64 -44.61 -6.54
CA SER A 365 42.12 -45.09 -5.23
C SER A 365 41.05 -45.92 -4.53
N ASN A 366 41.00 -47.20 -4.87
CA ASN A 366 40.52 -48.21 -3.93
C ASN A 366 41.56 -49.32 -3.90
N ALA A 367 42.70 -49.03 -3.28
CA ALA A 367 43.67 -50.02 -2.86
C ALA A 367 43.60 -50.12 -1.34
N SER A 368 42.94 -51.19 -0.90
CA SER A 368 42.85 -51.69 0.46
C SER A 368 44.20 -51.67 1.18
N VAL A 369 44.27 -51.00 2.33
CA VAL A 369 45.32 -51.27 3.32
C VAL A 369 44.73 -52.24 4.34
N ALA A 370 45.07 -53.51 4.17
CA ALA A 370 44.92 -54.55 5.18
C ALA A 370 46.29 -54.80 5.82
N GLY A 371 46.34 -54.70 7.15
CA GLY A 371 47.13 -55.58 8.01
C GLY A 371 48.64 -55.34 8.16
N GLY A 372 49.02 -54.86 9.35
CA GLY A 372 49.96 -55.57 10.23
C GLY A 372 51.46 -55.29 10.09
N LYS A 373 52.02 -54.52 11.02
CA LYS A 373 52.70 -55.02 12.24
C LYS A 373 53.09 -53.87 13.14
#